data_AF-A0A9E7D310-F1
#
_entry.id   AF-A0A9E7D310-F1
#
_cell.length_a   1.000
_cell.length_b   1.000
_cell.length_c   1.000
_cell.angle_alpha   90.00
_cell.angle_beta   90.00
_cell.angle_gamma   90.00
#
_symmetry.space_group_name_H-M   'P 1'
#
loop_
_entity.id
_entity.type
_entity.pdbx_description
1 polymer ?
#
loop_
_entity_poly.entity_id
_entity_poly.type
_entity_poly.pdbx_seq_one_letter_code
_entity_poly.pdbx_strand_id
1 'polypeptide(L)'
;MPSTPLMAARSAQLATGLFLLLAAPAQAVEYDGNWQFAMSCSANGAQPAFTERFIAPIAQNAVTRTRSGRTAQGQDDTSRFSARIEGGQMTAVVDRNRGGERWSIRFAGPATSDRRFDLAGGIFLGERQLRSCQLVAEALSSAPGSLAATAPARAEAARQQLAAAQAALAALQANSEAEAQALRTDVDLARFEGAAMRAELDQRVAAIALLETRLRTAEGATAQAQAALAQAIATATAEIGQRDQRIAAAAQAMTAQRTALEARVAAAEAAAATQRTALEARITAAEAATAQATAAAATERTALQARITAAEAAAAQASATAATERSALQARITAAEAAAAQLRTALQTAQRELTEARAAQPPR
;
A
#
# COMPACT_ATOMS: atom_id res chain seq x y z
N MET A 1 -11.55 4.19 27.91
CA MET A 1 -11.17 4.46 29.32
C MET A 1 -12.14 5.48 29.90
N PRO A 2 -13.03 5.02 30.77
CA PRO A 2 -13.10 5.65 32.08
C PRO A 2 -12.95 4.61 33.20
N SER A 3 -12.28 5.09 34.23
CA SER A 3 -11.93 4.50 35.51
C SER A 3 -13.14 4.03 36.33
N THR A 4 -13.10 2.78 36.77
CA THR A 4 -13.91 2.24 37.87
C THR A 4 -13.03 1.98 39.09
N PRO A 5 -12.97 2.89 40.08
CA PRO A 5 -12.38 2.60 41.38
C PRO A 5 -13.51 2.26 42.37
N LEU A 6 -13.98 1.01 42.39
CA LEU A 6 -14.99 0.58 43.38
C LEU A 6 -14.68 -0.76 44.06
N MET A 7 -13.61 -1.46 43.69
CA MET A 7 -13.29 -2.76 44.29
C MET A 7 -12.34 -2.73 45.50
N ALA A 8 -11.75 -1.58 45.86
CA ALA A 8 -10.83 -1.51 47.00
C ALA A 8 -11.52 -1.37 48.38
N ALA A 9 -12.83 -1.16 48.44
CA ALA A 9 -13.51 -0.78 49.69
C ALA A 9 -14.23 -1.93 50.43
N ARG A 10 -14.33 -3.15 49.85
CA ARG A 10 -15.06 -4.27 50.48
C ARG A 10 -14.19 -5.30 51.20
N SER A 11 -12.88 -5.31 50.99
CA SER A 11 -11.98 -6.31 51.55
C SER A 11 -11.53 -6.04 53.00
N ALA A 12 -11.81 -4.84 53.53
CA ALA A 12 -11.32 -4.41 54.85
C ALA A 12 -12.31 -4.57 56.02
N GLN A 13 -13.55 -5.02 55.78
CA GLN A 13 -14.59 -5.06 56.83
C GLN A 13 -14.81 -6.43 57.50
N LEU A 14 -14.14 -7.50 57.06
CA LEU A 14 -14.36 -8.85 57.62
C LEU A 14 -13.26 -9.36 58.56
N ALA A 15 -12.14 -8.65 58.71
CA ALA A 15 -11.02 -9.11 59.55
C ALA A 15 -11.12 -8.69 61.04
N THR A 16 -12.07 -7.82 61.40
CA THR A 16 -12.06 -7.11 62.71
C THR A 16 -13.08 -7.61 63.74
N GLY A 17 -13.75 -8.75 63.50
CA GLY A 17 -14.88 -9.20 64.33
C GLY A 17 -14.63 -10.35 65.32
N LEU A 18 -13.49 -11.06 65.26
CA LEU A 18 -13.36 -12.40 65.86
C LEU A 18 -12.45 -12.50 67.10
N PHE A 19 -12.15 -11.40 67.81
CA PHE A 19 -11.14 -11.43 68.90
C PHE A 19 -11.60 -11.07 70.32
N LEU A 20 -12.91 -10.90 70.59
CA LEU A 20 -13.34 -10.25 71.85
C LEU A 20 -14.25 -11.04 72.82
N LEU A 21 -14.32 -12.38 72.80
CA LEU A 21 -15.29 -13.12 73.65
C LEU A 21 -14.74 -14.18 74.63
N LEU A 22 -13.45 -14.19 74.99
CA LEU A 22 -12.89 -15.23 75.89
C LEU A 22 -12.28 -14.72 77.20
N ALA A 23 -12.90 -13.71 77.83
CA ALA A 23 -12.61 -13.38 79.23
C ALA A 23 -13.86 -13.63 80.09
N ALA A 24 -14.22 -14.90 80.29
CA ALA A 24 -15.12 -15.25 81.39
C ALA A 24 -14.34 -15.03 82.70
N PRO A 25 -14.86 -14.28 83.68
CA PRO A 25 -14.21 -14.15 84.98
C PRO A 25 -14.08 -15.55 85.59
N ALA A 26 -12.84 -15.98 85.76
CA ALA A 26 -12.50 -17.18 86.50
C ALA A 26 -12.87 -16.97 87.99
N GLN A 27 -13.00 -18.09 88.70
CA GLN A 27 -12.91 -18.19 90.18
C GLN A 27 -14.22 -17.85 90.91
N ALA A 28 -14.96 -18.82 91.44
CA ALA A 28 -14.69 -19.34 92.78
C ALA A 28 -15.23 -20.76 93.07
N VAL A 29 -15.63 -21.54 92.05
CA VAL A 29 -16.43 -22.79 92.24
C VAL A 29 -15.90 -23.94 91.38
N GLU A 30 -14.65 -23.85 90.93
CA GLU A 30 -14.11 -24.72 89.85
C GLU A 30 -14.12 -26.21 90.20
N TYR A 31 -13.91 -26.52 91.48
CA TYR A 31 -13.77 -27.89 91.98
C TYR A 31 -14.78 -28.24 93.08
N ASP A 32 -15.85 -27.45 93.23
CA ASP A 32 -16.85 -27.71 94.25
C ASP A 32 -17.59 -29.04 93.98
N GLY A 33 -17.86 -29.80 95.03
CA GLY A 33 -18.44 -31.13 94.92
C GLY A 33 -18.07 -32.06 96.07
N ASN A 34 -18.47 -33.32 95.98
CA ASN A 34 -18.04 -34.35 96.92
C ASN A 34 -16.79 -35.04 96.39
N TRP A 35 -15.75 -35.07 97.19
CA TRP A 35 -14.45 -35.64 96.82
C TRP A 35 -14.08 -36.78 97.74
N GLN A 36 -13.57 -37.85 97.15
CA GLN A 36 -12.90 -38.92 97.86
C GLN A 36 -11.41 -38.61 97.98
N PHE A 37 -10.91 -38.62 99.20
CA PHE A 37 -9.51 -38.46 99.55
C PHE A 37 -8.94 -39.81 99.96
N ALA A 38 -7.89 -40.25 99.27
CA ALA A 38 -7.15 -41.48 99.57
C ALA A 38 -5.69 -41.13 99.87
N MET A 39 -5.33 -41.14 101.15
CA MET A 39 -4.00 -40.88 101.64
C MET A 39 -3.25 -42.19 101.88
N SER A 40 -2.02 -42.31 101.39
CA SER A 40 -1.14 -43.44 101.66
C SER A 40 0.22 -42.93 102.15
N CYS A 41 0.76 -43.51 103.21
CA CYS A 41 2.08 -43.16 103.76
C CYS A 41 2.98 -44.38 103.82
N SER A 42 4.19 -44.28 103.27
CA SER A 42 5.18 -45.38 103.24
C SER A 42 5.67 -45.71 104.66
N ALA A 43 5.98 -46.97 104.96
CA ALA A 43 6.51 -47.39 106.27
C ALA A 43 7.79 -46.60 106.66
N ASN A 44 8.02 -46.41 107.96
CA ASN A 44 9.35 -46.04 108.47
C ASN A 44 9.79 -47.05 109.54
N GLY A 45 11.08 -47.09 109.87
CA GLY A 45 11.67 -48.13 110.74
C GLY A 45 11.00 -48.34 112.11
N ALA A 46 10.08 -47.45 112.54
CA ALA A 46 9.31 -47.56 113.77
C ALA A 46 7.80 -47.78 113.56
N GLN A 47 7.25 -47.56 112.35
CA GLN A 47 5.80 -47.60 112.11
C GLN A 47 5.44 -48.20 110.74
N PRO A 48 4.42 -49.08 110.67
CA PRO A 48 3.98 -49.68 109.41
C PRO A 48 3.38 -48.63 108.45
N ALA A 49 3.36 -48.98 107.15
CA ALA A 49 2.61 -48.23 106.15
C ALA A 49 1.13 -48.17 106.53
N PHE A 50 0.45 -47.08 106.17
CA PHE A 50 -0.98 -46.97 106.38
C PHE A 50 -1.65 -46.23 105.22
N THR A 51 -2.95 -46.51 105.08
CA THR A 51 -3.81 -45.85 104.11
C THR A 51 -5.05 -45.36 104.84
N GLU A 52 -5.44 -44.12 104.59
CA GLU A 52 -6.69 -43.53 105.09
C GLU A 52 -7.54 -43.08 103.92
N ARG A 53 -8.84 -43.35 103.99
CA ARG A 53 -9.82 -42.92 103.00
C ARG A 53 -10.95 -42.18 103.67
N PHE A 54 -11.39 -41.09 103.06
CA PHE A 54 -12.56 -40.36 103.50
C PHE A 54 -13.20 -39.58 102.36
N ILE A 55 -14.43 -39.17 102.58
CA ILE A 55 -15.16 -38.28 101.68
C ILE A 55 -15.36 -36.95 102.40
N ALA A 56 -15.13 -35.86 101.68
CA ALA A 56 -15.43 -34.53 102.19
C ALA A 56 -15.91 -33.62 101.04
N PRO A 57 -16.85 -32.70 101.30
CA PRO A 57 -17.23 -31.72 100.31
C PRO A 57 -16.12 -30.67 100.17
N ILE A 58 -15.80 -30.33 98.92
CA ILE A 58 -15.08 -29.11 98.59
C ILE A 58 -16.14 -28.05 98.28
N ALA A 59 -16.05 -26.92 98.98
CA ALA A 59 -16.91 -25.76 98.79
C ALA A 59 -16.04 -24.51 98.75
N GLN A 60 -16.29 -23.62 97.78
CA GLN A 60 -15.47 -22.44 97.53
C GLN A 60 -13.99 -22.80 97.37
N ASN A 61 -13.70 -23.89 96.65
CA ASN A 61 -12.34 -24.42 96.45
C ASN A 61 -11.60 -24.77 97.76
N ALA A 62 -12.30 -24.97 98.87
CA ALA A 62 -11.72 -25.33 100.15
C ALA A 62 -12.46 -26.49 100.80
N VAL A 63 -11.76 -27.24 101.64
CA VAL A 63 -12.33 -28.33 102.43
C VAL A 63 -11.72 -28.28 103.82
N THR A 64 -12.57 -28.47 104.83
CA THR A 64 -12.13 -28.65 106.22
C THR A 64 -12.91 -29.79 106.84
N ARG A 65 -12.21 -30.75 107.42
CA ARG A 65 -12.78 -31.90 108.12
C ARG A 65 -12.04 -32.09 109.43
N THR A 66 -12.77 -32.01 110.54
CA THR A 66 -12.21 -32.30 111.86
C THR A 66 -12.75 -33.65 112.35
N ARG A 67 -11.88 -34.49 112.91
CA ARG A 67 -12.20 -35.74 113.57
C ARG A 67 -11.57 -35.71 114.95
N SER A 68 -12.37 -35.94 115.98
CA SER A 68 -11.90 -36.11 117.35
C SER A 68 -12.25 -37.52 117.83
N GLY A 69 -11.36 -38.14 118.59
CA GLY A 69 -11.59 -39.43 119.23
C GLY A 69 -10.65 -39.66 120.39
N ARG A 70 -10.82 -40.77 121.11
CA ARG A 70 -9.84 -41.24 122.09
C ARG A 70 -9.04 -42.40 121.50
N THR A 71 -7.73 -42.40 121.73
CA THR A 71 -6.86 -43.54 121.41
C THR A 71 -7.17 -44.73 122.31
N ALA A 72 -6.67 -45.92 121.95
CA ALA A 72 -6.73 -47.10 122.83
C ALA A 72 -6.05 -46.89 124.20
N GLN A 73 -5.17 -45.88 124.30
CA GLN A 73 -4.47 -45.49 125.54
C GLN A 73 -5.22 -44.39 126.33
N GLY A 74 -6.45 -44.07 125.94
CA GLY A 74 -7.29 -43.06 126.61
C GLY A 74 -6.93 -41.60 126.30
N GLN A 75 -5.89 -41.34 125.49
CA GLN A 75 -5.49 -39.99 125.09
C GLN A 75 -6.43 -39.41 124.05
N ASP A 76 -6.69 -38.11 124.12
CA ASP A 76 -7.40 -37.38 123.07
C ASP A 76 -6.56 -37.35 121.78
N ASP A 77 -7.22 -37.63 120.66
CA ASP A 77 -6.68 -37.67 119.31
C ASP A 77 -7.58 -36.82 118.41
N THR A 78 -7.11 -35.62 118.09
CA THR A 78 -7.83 -34.72 117.19
C THR A 78 -7.03 -34.55 115.90
N SER A 79 -7.68 -34.83 114.77
CA SER A 79 -7.14 -34.56 113.44
C SER A 79 -8.01 -33.53 112.71
N ARG A 80 -7.37 -32.54 112.09
CA ARG A 80 -8.00 -31.56 111.22
C ARG A 80 -7.35 -31.64 109.85
N PHE A 81 -8.10 -32.15 108.88
CA PHE A 81 -7.76 -32.03 107.46
C PHE A 81 -8.28 -30.69 106.95
N SER A 82 -7.42 -29.93 106.29
CA SER A 82 -7.77 -28.73 105.55
C SER A 82 -7.12 -28.80 104.18
N ALA A 83 -7.83 -28.44 103.13
CA ALA A 83 -7.23 -28.26 101.81
C ALA A 83 -7.83 -27.04 101.10
N ARG A 84 -7.05 -26.47 100.21
CA ARG A 84 -7.40 -25.30 99.39
C ARG A 84 -6.89 -25.49 97.98
N ILE A 85 -7.68 -25.07 97.00
CA ILE A 85 -7.37 -25.13 95.58
C ILE A 85 -7.26 -23.72 95.01
N GLU A 86 -6.11 -23.40 94.44
CA GLU A 86 -5.85 -22.11 93.78
C GLU A 86 -5.11 -22.36 92.46
N GLY A 87 -5.62 -21.81 91.36
CA GLY A 87 -4.99 -21.96 90.04
C GLY A 87 -4.78 -23.41 89.59
N GLY A 88 -5.70 -24.32 89.96
CA GLY A 88 -5.57 -25.75 89.68
C GLY A 88 -4.51 -26.47 90.50
N GLN A 89 -3.96 -25.85 91.56
CA GLN A 89 -3.07 -26.48 92.53
C GLN A 89 -3.85 -26.71 93.82
N MET A 90 -3.81 -27.93 94.36
CA MET A 90 -4.35 -28.22 95.68
C MET A 90 -3.22 -28.30 96.70
N THR A 91 -3.38 -27.58 97.81
CA THR A 91 -2.55 -27.73 99.01
C THR A 91 -3.40 -28.29 100.13
N ALA A 92 -2.94 -29.34 100.81
CA ALA A 92 -3.65 -29.95 101.92
C ALA A 92 -2.76 -30.14 103.15
N VAL A 93 -3.32 -29.92 104.33
CA VAL A 93 -2.66 -30.07 105.62
C VAL A 93 -3.55 -30.89 106.55
N VAL A 94 -2.99 -31.95 107.14
CA VAL A 94 -3.58 -32.70 108.25
C VAL A 94 -2.84 -32.33 109.53
N ASP A 95 -3.44 -31.50 110.37
CA ASP A 95 -2.93 -31.25 111.70
C ASP A 95 -3.45 -32.31 112.65
N ARG A 96 -2.56 -33.00 113.38
CA ARG A 96 -2.94 -33.99 114.38
C ARG A 96 -2.32 -33.65 115.73
N ASN A 97 -3.15 -33.70 116.76
CA ASN A 97 -2.75 -33.57 118.15
C ASN A 97 -3.12 -34.87 118.87
N ARG A 98 -2.11 -35.60 119.35
CA ARG A 98 -2.29 -36.84 120.10
C ARG A 98 -1.46 -36.76 121.37
N GLY A 99 -2.11 -36.79 122.54
CA GLY A 99 -1.41 -36.80 123.83
C GLY A 99 -0.49 -35.59 124.08
N GLY A 100 -0.77 -34.44 123.44
CA GLY A 100 0.06 -33.23 123.53
C GLY A 100 1.11 -33.09 122.43
N GLU A 101 1.40 -34.15 121.68
CA GLU A 101 2.29 -34.09 120.51
C GLU A 101 1.54 -33.59 119.28
N ARG A 102 2.10 -32.58 118.61
CA ARG A 102 1.56 -32.03 117.36
C ARG A 102 2.44 -32.41 116.19
N TRP A 103 1.84 -33.02 115.18
CA TRP A 103 2.48 -33.29 113.89
C TRP A 103 1.54 -32.91 112.76
N SER A 104 2.12 -32.61 111.59
CA SER A 104 1.37 -32.18 110.41
C SER A 104 1.70 -33.07 109.21
N ILE A 105 0.70 -33.49 108.44
CA ILE A 105 0.93 -34.08 107.11
C ILE A 105 0.64 -32.99 106.08
N ARG A 106 1.61 -32.68 105.23
CA ARG A 106 1.48 -31.61 104.23
C ARG A 106 1.52 -32.24 102.84
N PHE A 107 0.60 -31.85 101.96
CA PHE A 107 0.49 -32.30 100.58
C PHE A 107 0.35 -31.11 99.64
N ALA A 108 0.92 -31.23 98.44
CA ALA A 108 0.70 -30.28 97.36
C ALA A 108 0.75 -31.00 96.00
N GLY A 109 0.03 -30.48 95.02
CA GLY A 109 0.10 -30.96 93.65
C GLY A 109 -0.97 -30.38 92.71
N PRO A 110 -0.75 -30.51 91.39
CA PRO A 110 -1.67 -30.03 90.37
C PRO A 110 -2.91 -30.92 90.23
N ALA A 111 -3.98 -30.34 89.68
CA ALA A 111 -5.06 -31.08 89.07
C ALA A 111 -4.51 -31.87 87.88
N THR A 112 -4.75 -33.19 87.85
CA THR A 112 -4.45 -34.05 86.70
C THR A 112 -5.63 -34.14 85.74
N SER A 113 -6.84 -33.84 86.22
CA SER A 113 -8.02 -33.57 85.41
C SER A 113 -8.97 -32.61 86.15
N ASP A 114 -10.09 -32.26 85.52
CA ASP A 114 -11.21 -31.55 86.15
C ASP A 114 -11.82 -32.31 87.35
N ARG A 115 -11.52 -33.61 87.49
CA ARG A 115 -12.06 -34.49 88.53
C ARG A 115 -11.00 -35.16 89.40
N ARG A 116 -9.72 -34.84 89.25
CA ARG A 116 -8.64 -35.56 89.93
C ARG A 116 -7.46 -34.66 90.28
N PHE A 117 -6.96 -34.83 91.50
CA PHE A 117 -5.67 -34.33 91.95
C PHE A 117 -4.80 -35.49 92.42
N ASP A 118 -3.53 -35.44 92.05
CA ASP A 118 -2.50 -36.36 92.54
C ASP A 118 -1.48 -35.53 93.33
N LEU A 119 -1.50 -35.64 94.66
CA LEU A 119 -0.70 -34.82 95.56
C LEU A 119 0.43 -35.62 96.18
N ALA A 120 1.61 -35.00 96.25
CA ALA A 120 2.77 -35.54 96.93
C ALA A 120 2.99 -34.79 98.25
N GLY A 121 3.46 -35.50 99.26
CA GLY A 121 3.60 -34.94 100.59
C GLY A 121 4.37 -35.81 101.56
N GLY A 122 4.21 -35.51 102.85
CA GLY A 122 4.86 -36.24 103.91
C GLY A 122 4.36 -35.89 105.30
N ILE A 123 4.74 -36.70 106.27
CA ILE A 123 4.49 -36.42 107.70
C ILE A 123 5.66 -35.61 108.23
N PHE A 124 5.37 -34.51 108.92
CA PHE A 124 6.34 -33.58 109.46
C PHE A 124 6.19 -33.42 110.97
N LEU A 125 7.31 -33.40 111.67
CA LEU A 125 7.43 -32.95 113.05
C LEU A 125 8.26 -31.65 113.05
N GLY A 126 7.59 -30.52 113.26
CA GLY A 126 8.16 -29.22 112.88
C GLY A 126 8.41 -29.19 111.36
N GLU A 127 9.65 -28.94 110.95
CA GLU A 127 10.07 -28.92 109.53
C GLU A 127 10.74 -30.22 109.08
N ARG A 128 10.98 -31.17 109.98
CA ARG A 128 11.62 -32.44 109.63
C ARG A 128 10.58 -33.41 109.06
N GLN A 129 10.76 -33.80 107.80
CA GLN A 129 9.98 -34.85 107.18
C GLN A 129 10.38 -36.22 107.77
N LEU A 130 9.39 -36.96 108.25
CA LEU A 130 9.54 -38.29 108.84
C LEU A 130 9.22 -39.41 107.86
N ARG A 131 8.25 -39.18 106.95
CA ARG A 131 7.71 -40.17 106.01
C ARG A 131 7.24 -39.49 104.74
N SER A 132 7.30 -40.20 103.62
CA SER A 132 6.68 -39.77 102.37
C SER A 132 5.24 -40.28 102.32
N CYS A 133 4.34 -39.42 101.85
CA CYS A 133 2.94 -39.73 101.68
C CYS A 133 2.45 -39.27 100.31
N GLN A 134 1.43 -39.94 99.80
CA GLN A 134 0.67 -39.53 98.63
C GLN A 134 -0.78 -39.32 99.03
N LEU A 135 -1.44 -38.38 98.38
CA LEU A 135 -2.86 -38.12 98.56
C LEU A 135 -3.50 -37.96 97.18
N VAL A 136 -4.42 -38.87 96.85
CA VAL A 136 -5.26 -38.76 95.65
C VAL A 136 -6.60 -38.17 96.07
N ALA A 137 -7.03 -37.10 95.40
CA ALA A 137 -8.37 -36.55 95.55
C ALA A 137 -9.15 -36.77 94.24
N GLU A 138 -10.28 -37.45 94.31
CA GLU A 138 -11.11 -37.78 93.14
C GLU A 138 -12.56 -37.32 93.33
N ALA A 139 -13.11 -36.60 92.35
CA ALA A 139 -14.46 -36.06 92.41
C ALA A 139 -15.49 -37.16 92.20
N LEU A 140 -16.32 -37.40 93.21
CA LEU A 140 -17.45 -38.33 93.14
C LEU A 140 -18.65 -37.67 92.44
N SER A 141 -18.96 -36.44 92.84
CA SER A 141 -20.01 -35.62 92.24
C SER A 141 -19.58 -34.18 92.20
N SER A 142 -19.80 -33.50 91.07
CA SER A 142 -19.40 -32.11 90.88
C SER A 142 -20.60 -31.19 91.08
N ALA A 143 -20.40 -30.03 91.70
CA ALA A 143 -21.46 -29.03 91.88
C ALA A 143 -21.91 -28.47 90.52
N PRO A 144 -23.19 -28.08 90.35
CA PRO A 144 -23.64 -27.35 89.17
C PRO A 144 -22.79 -26.10 88.96
N GLY A 145 -22.15 -25.97 87.80
CA GLY A 145 -21.26 -24.84 87.48
C GLY A 145 -19.77 -25.06 87.76
N SER A 146 -19.39 -26.18 88.38
CA SER A 146 -17.98 -26.59 88.47
C SER A 146 -17.38 -26.84 87.08
N LEU A 147 -16.04 -26.82 86.98
CA LEU A 147 -15.34 -27.13 85.73
C LEU A 147 -15.72 -28.53 85.22
N ALA A 148 -15.75 -29.51 86.12
CA ALA A 148 -16.13 -30.88 85.78
C ALA A 148 -17.58 -31.02 85.30
N ALA A 149 -18.53 -30.24 85.85
CA ALA A 149 -19.92 -30.27 85.39
C ALA A 149 -20.10 -29.59 84.02
N THR A 150 -19.26 -28.61 83.68
CA THR A 150 -19.40 -27.79 82.45
C THR A 150 -18.46 -28.19 81.32
N ALA A 151 -17.43 -29.00 81.60
CA ALA A 151 -16.46 -29.51 80.63
C ALA A 151 -17.09 -30.12 79.37
N PRO A 152 -18.09 -31.03 79.43
CA PRO A 152 -18.66 -31.62 78.22
C PRO A 152 -19.39 -30.58 77.35
N ALA A 153 -20.13 -29.64 77.97
CA ALA A 153 -20.81 -28.58 77.23
C ALA A 153 -19.83 -27.60 76.57
N ARG A 154 -18.72 -27.28 77.24
CA ARG A 154 -17.64 -26.45 76.69
C ARG A 154 -16.90 -27.14 75.54
N ALA A 155 -16.64 -28.45 75.67
CA ALA A 155 -16.02 -29.24 74.61
C ALA A 155 -16.91 -29.31 73.36
N GLU A 156 -18.22 -29.47 73.54
CA GLU A 156 -19.17 -29.47 72.43
C GLU A 156 -19.28 -28.09 71.77
N ALA A 157 -19.35 -27.01 72.55
CA ALA A 157 -19.33 -25.65 72.01
C ALA A 157 -18.04 -25.36 71.22
N ALA A 158 -16.89 -25.82 71.70
CA ALA A 158 -15.61 -25.67 70.98
C ALA A 158 -15.59 -26.46 69.67
N ARG A 159 -16.15 -27.67 69.62
CA ARG A 159 -16.28 -28.45 68.38
C ARG A 159 -17.20 -27.76 67.37
N GLN A 160 -18.32 -27.21 67.83
CA GLN A 160 -19.24 -26.47 66.96
C GLN A 160 -18.60 -25.21 66.39
N GLN A 161 -17.83 -24.47 67.20
CA GLN A 161 -17.05 -23.33 66.74
C GLN A 161 -15.98 -23.73 65.71
N LEU A 162 -15.26 -24.83 65.94
CA LEU A 162 -14.27 -25.34 65.00
C LEU A 162 -14.91 -25.74 63.66
N ALA A 163 -16.05 -26.44 63.71
CA ALA A 163 -16.79 -26.83 62.51
C ALA A 163 -17.30 -25.59 61.72
N ALA A 164 -17.81 -24.58 62.42
CA ALA A 164 -18.23 -23.32 61.81
C ALA A 164 -17.06 -22.57 61.16
N ALA A 165 -15.90 -22.53 61.82
CA ALA A 165 -14.69 -21.91 61.27
C ALA A 165 -14.18 -22.65 60.01
N GLN A 166 -14.20 -23.99 60.03
CA GLN A 166 -13.83 -24.80 58.86
C GLN A 166 -14.79 -24.58 57.69
N ALA A 167 -16.10 -24.49 57.94
CA ALA A 167 -17.09 -24.18 56.91
C ALA A 167 -16.89 -22.77 56.32
N ALA A 168 -16.59 -21.77 57.15
CA ALA A 168 -16.31 -20.42 56.69
C ALA A 168 -15.04 -20.36 55.82
N LEU A 169 -13.98 -21.09 56.19
CA LEU A 169 -12.77 -21.16 55.39
C LEU A 169 -13.01 -21.81 54.02
N ALA A 170 -13.76 -22.92 53.98
CA ALA A 170 -14.13 -23.58 52.74
C ALA A 170 -14.95 -22.67 51.82
N ALA A 171 -15.90 -21.90 52.37
CA ALA A 171 -16.67 -20.92 51.62
C ALA A 171 -15.79 -19.79 51.04
N LEU A 172 -14.81 -19.32 51.82
CA LEU A 172 -13.86 -18.29 51.36
C LEU A 172 -12.98 -18.82 50.21
N GLN A 173 -12.52 -20.06 50.31
CA GLN A 173 -11.75 -20.72 49.26
C GLN A 173 -12.56 -20.84 47.97
N ALA A 174 -13.79 -21.36 48.06
CA ALA A 174 -14.69 -21.49 46.90
C ALA A 174 -14.96 -20.14 46.22
N ASN A 175 -15.21 -19.08 47.00
CA ASN A 175 -15.40 -17.74 46.44
C ASN A 175 -14.14 -17.22 45.74
N SER A 176 -12.96 -17.42 46.32
CA SER A 176 -11.70 -16.99 45.70
C SER A 176 -11.39 -17.73 44.40
N GLU A 177 -11.75 -19.01 44.31
CA GLU A 177 -11.59 -19.81 43.09
C GLU A 177 -12.56 -19.35 41.99
N ALA A 178 -13.81 -19.04 42.36
CA ALA A 178 -14.79 -18.49 41.42
C ALA A 178 -14.35 -17.11 40.87
N GLU A 179 -13.85 -16.22 41.73
CA GLU A 179 -13.30 -14.93 41.30
C GLU A 179 -12.08 -15.10 40.40
N ALA A 180 -11.17 -16.03 40.73
CA ALA A 180 -10.00 -16.31 39.89
C ALA A 180 -10.39 -16.86 38.50
N GLN A 181 -11.44 -17.69 38.42
CA GLN A 181 -11.95 -18.19 37.14
C GLN A 181 -12.62 -17.08 36.31
N ALA A 182 -13.39 -16.20 36.94
CA ALA A 182 -13.96 -15.04 36.26
C ALA A 182 -12.86 -14.14 35.68
N LEU A 183 -11.82 -13.83 36.48
CA LEU A 183 -10.70 -13.01 36.03
C LEU A 183 -9.92 -13.64 34.87
N ARG A 184 -9.73 -14.97 34.89
CA ARG A 184 -9.08 -15.70 33.78
C ARG A 184 -9.90 -15.57 32.49
N THR A 185 -11.22 -15.70 32.59
CA THR A 185 -12.12 -15.57 31.44
C THR A 185 -12.06 -14.17 30.83
N ASP A 186 -12.05 -13.12 31.66
CA ASP A 186 -11.92 -11.73 31.21
C ASP A 186 -10.58 -11.47 30.53
N VAL A 187 -9.48 -12.00 31.07
CA VAL A 187 -8.14 -11.88 30.47
C VAL A 187 -8.08 -12.59 29.11
N ASP A 188 -8.69 -13.77 28.99
CA ASP A 188 -8.70 -14.51 27.73
C ASP A 188 -9.57 -13.82 26.68
N LEU A 189 -10.70 -13.22 27.06
CA LEU A 189 -11.49 -12.37 26.18
C LEU A 189 -10.69 -11.16 25.70
N ALA A 190 -10.02 -10.45 26.61
CA ALA A 190 -9.19 -9.30 26.25
C ALA A 190 -8.01 -9.69 25.32
N ARG A 191 -7.42 -10.88 25.50
CA ARG A 191 -6.40 -11.42 24.58
C ARG A 191 -6.98 -11.70 23.20
N PHE A 192 -8.18 -12.29 23.14
CA PHE A 192 -8.86 -12.57 21.88
C PHE A 192 -9.17 -11.27 21.11
N GLU A 193 -9.76 -10.28 21.77
CA GLU A 193 -10.02 -8.96 21.19
C GLU A 193 -8.71 -8.26 20.74
N GLY A 194 -7.67 -8.35 21.57
CA GLY A 194 -6.34 -7.83 21.23
C GLY A 194 -5.72 -8.50 19.99
N ALA A 195 -5.91 -9.82 19.83
CA ALA A 195 -5.44 -10.56 18.66
C ALA A 195 -6.23 -10.17 17.40
N ALA A 196 -7.56 -10.01 17.51
CA ALA A 196 -8.41 -9.57 16.41
C ALA A 196 -8.03 -8.16 15.92
N MET A 197 -7.81 -7.22 16.84
CA MET A 197 -7.36 -5.86 16.49
C MET A 197 -5.98 -5.85 15.80
N ARG A 198 -5.05 -6.71 16.22
CA ARG A 198 -3.74 -6.85 15.54
C ARG A 198 -3.89 -7.40 14.13
N ALA A 199 -4.72 -8.42 13.95
CA ALA A 199 -4.98 -8.98 12.62
C ALA A 199 -5.59 -7.92 11.67
N GLU A 200 -6.51 -7.08 12.17
CA GLU A 200 -7.06 -5.98 11.37
C GLU A 200 -5.99 -4.93 11.04
N LEU A 201 -5.12 -4.58 12.00
CA LEU A 201 -4.02 -3.65 11.76
C LEU A 201 -3.04 -4.20 10.70
N ASP A 202 -2.69 -5.48 10.77
CA ASP A 202 -1.81 -6.14 9.80
C ASP A 202 -2.43 -6.13 8.38
N GLN A 203 -3.75 -6.36 8.28
CA GLN A 203 -4.46 -6.25 7.00
C GLN A 203 -4.40 -4.82 6.43
N ARG A 204 -4.57 -3.80 7.27
CA ARG A 204 -4.48 -2.39 6.85
C ARG A 204 -3.07 -2.03 6.40
N VAL A 205 -2.03 -2.49 7.11
CA VAL A 205 -0.63 -2.28 6.73
C VAL A 205 -0.33 -2.95 5.38
N ALA A 206 -0.79 -4.19 5.16
CA ALA A 206 -0.65 -4.87 3.89
C ALA A 206 -1.36 -4.14 2.73
N ALA A 207 -2.55 -3.59 2.98
CA ALA A 207 -3.28 -2.79 2.00
C ALA A 207 -2.53 -1.49 1.63
N ILE A 208 -1.92 -0.81 2.61
CA ILE A 208 -1.10 0.38 2.37
C ILE A 208 0.12 0.02 1.50
N ALA A 209 0.84 -1.06 1.82
CA ALA A 209 1.99 -1.51 1.03
C ALA A 209 1.62 -1.84 -0.42
N LEU A 210 0.44 -2.40 -0.65
CA LEU A 210 -0.09 -2.64 -2.00
C LEU A 210 -0.37 -1.32 -2.74
N LEU A 211 -0.97 -0.34 -2.06
CA LEU A 211 -1.24 0.98 -2.65
C LEU A 211 0.05 1.72 -3.01
N GLU A 212 1.07 1.68 -2.15
CA GLU A 212 2.39 2.26 -2.43
C GLU A 212 3.05 1.61 -3.65
N THR A 213 2.91 0.29 -3.80
CA THR A 213 3.42 -0.44 -4.96
C THR A 213 2.68 -0.01 -6.23
N ARG A 214 1.35 0.11 -6.19
CA ARG A 214 0.56 0.61 -7.31
C ARG A 214 0.91 2.04 -7.68
N LEU A 215 1.14 2.91 -6.69
CA LEU A 215 1.56 4.29 -6.90
C LEU A 215 2.90 4.35 -7.64
N ARG A 216 3.92 3.61 -7.17
CA ARG A 216 5.23 3.54 -7.82
C ARG A 216 5.14 3.02 -9.26
N THR A 217 4.30 2.01 -9.51
CA THR A 217 4.06 1.52 -10.87
C THR A 217 3.40 2.58 -11.74
N ALA A 218 2.42 3.32 -11.21
CA ALA A 218 1.76 4.41 -11.93
C ALA A 218 2.74 5.56 -12.24
N GLU A 219 3.60 5.93 -11.29
CA GLU A 219 4.67 6.91 -11.48
C GLU A 219 5.68 6.46 -12.54
N GLY A 220 6.05 5.18 -12.55
CA GLY A 220 6.90 4.60 -13.60
C GLY A 220 6.24 4.66 -14.97
N ALA A 221 4.94 4.34 -15.05
CA ALA A 221 4.18 4.40 -16.30
C ALA A 221 4.02 5.84 -16.82
N THR A 222 3.78 6.82 -15.95
CA THR A 222 3.71 8.23 -16.35
C THR A 222 5.06 8.76 -16.82
N ALA A 223 6.16 8.40 -16.17
CA ALA A 223 7.51 8.75 -16.62
C ALA A 223 7.82 8.15 -18.01
N GLN A 224 7.44 6.89 -18.25
CA GLN A 224 7.59 6.25 -19.56
C GLN A 224 6.73 6.95 -20.64
N ALA A 225 5.49 7.30 -20.32
CA ALA A 225 4.61 8.03 -21.24
C ALA A 225 5.17 9.42 -21.59
N GLN A 226 5.74 10.13 -20.61
CA GLN A 226 6.39 11.42 -20.83
C GLN A 226 7.62 11.29 -21.72
N ALA A 227 8.46 10.26 -21.51
CA ALA A 227 9.61 9.99 -22.37
C ALA A 227 9.20 9.66 -23.81
N ALA A 228 8.17 8.83 -23.99
CA ALA A 228 7.62 8.49 -25.30
C ALA A 228 7.04 9.73 -26.01
N LEU A 229 6.33 10.60 -25.29
CA LEU A 229 5.83 11.87 -25.83
C LEU A 229 6.98 12.79 -26.26
N ALA A 230 8.02 12.93 -25.43
CA ALA A 230 9.19 13.75 -25.77
C ALA A 230 9.89 13.23 -27.04
N GLN A 231 10.03 11.90 -27.19
CA GLN A 231 10.59 11.28 -28.38
C GLN A 231 9.71 11.51 -29.62
N ALA A 232 8.39 11.41 -29.48
CA ALA A 232 7.45 11.69 -30.56
C ALA A 232 7.52 13.15 -31.02
N ILE A 233 7.60 14.10 -30.08
CA ILE A 233 7.79 15.52 -30.39
C ILE A 233 9.11 15.75 -31.12
N ALA A 234 10.22 15.20 -30.62
CA ALA A 234 11.54 15.34 -31.27
C ALA A 234 11.53 14.80 -32.71
N THR A 235 10.86 13.67 -32.92
CA THR A 235 10.71 13.05 -34.26
C THR A 235 9.88 13.95 -35.18
N ALA A 236 8.74 14.43 -34.71
CA ALA A 236 7.89 15.36 -35.48
C ALA A 236 8.61 16.66 -35.83
N THR A 237 9.39 17.23 -34.90
CA THR A 237 10.22 18.42 -35.15
C THR A 237 11.27 18.17 -36.24
N ALA A 238 11.92 17.00 -36.21
CA ALA A 238 12.89 16.63 -37.25
C ALA A 238 12.23 16.46 -38.63
N GLU A 239 11.06 15.84 -38.72
CA GLU A 239 10.30 15.71 -39.96
C GLU A 239 9.85 17.06 -40.52
N ILE A 240 9.39 17.97 -39.66
CA ILE A 240 9.04 19.34 -40.05
C ILE A 240 10.28 20.04 -40.63
N GLY A 241 11.43 19.96 -39.94
CA GLY A 241 12.68 20.55 -40.44
C GLY A 241 13.10 19.99 -41.81
N GLN A 242 12.94 18.68 -42.05
CA GLN A 242 13.19 18.08 -43.36
C GLN A 242 12.21 18.56 -44.43
N ARG A 243 10.92 18.71 -44.09
CA ARG A 243 9.91 19.25 -45.02
C ARG A 243 10.23 20.70 -45.40
N ASP A 244 10.63 21.53 -44.44
CA ASP A 244 11.01 22.92 -44.68
C ASP A 244 12.22 23.02 -45.62
N GLN A 245 13.23 22.16 -45.43
CA GLN A 245 14.36 22.07 -46.36
C GLN A 245 13.93 21.68 -47.77
N ARG A 246 13.02 20.70 -47.91
CA ARG A 246 12.47 20.29 -49.22
C ARG A 246 11.68 21.41 -49.88
N ILE A 247 10.87 22.15 -49.12
CA ILE A 247 10.12 23.31 -49.62
C ILE A 247 11.08 24.40 -50.08
N ALA A 248 12.11 24.73 -49.29
CA ALA A 248 13.11 25.71 -49.67
C ALA A 248 13.87 25.31 -50.94
N ALA A 249 14.29 24.04 -51.06
CA ALA A 249 14.95 23.52 -52.25
C ALA A 249 14.02 23.56 -53.48
N ALA A 250 12.74 23.19 -53.33
CA ALA A 250 11.76 23.27 -54.41
C ALA A 250 11.51 24.72 -54.85
N ALA A 251 11.45 25.67 -53.91
CA ALA A 251 11.32 27.09 -54.22
C ALA A 251 12.53 27.60 -55.03
N GLN A 252 13.76 27.26 -54.62
CA GLN A 252 14.97 27.60 -55.36
C GLN A 252 14.97 27.00 -56.77
N ALA A 253 14.56 25.74 -56.92
CA ALA A 253 14.45 25.08 -58.22
C ALA A 253 13.43 25.77 -59.13
N MET A 254 12.27 26.17 -58.61
CA MET A 254 11.27 26.91 -59.38
C MET A 254 11.77 28.30 -59.79
N THR A 255 12.46 29.02 -58.91
CA THR A 255 13.09 30.30 -59.25
C THR A 255 14.11 30.12 -60.37
N ALA A 256 14.98 29.11 -60.27
CA ALA A 256 15.96 28.81 -61.32
C ALA A 256 15.29 28.47 -62.66
N GLN A 257 14.21 27.66 -62.64
CA GLN A 257 13.44 27.31 -63.83
C GLN A 257 12.79 28.54 -64.47
N ARG A 258 12.24 29.45 -63.66
CA ARG A 258 11.68 30.71 -64.13
C ARG A 258 12.75 31.57 -64.82
N THR A 259 13.90 31.78 -64.18
CA THR A 259 15.00 32.54 -64.79
C THR A 259 15.50 31.91 -66.09
N ALA A 260 15.60 30.58 -66.15
CA ALA A 260 15.96 29.87 -67.38
C ALA A 260 14.91 30.06 -68.48
N LEU A 261 13.62 30.05 -68.14
CA LEU A 261 12.55 30.29 -69.11
C LEU A 261 12.56 31.74 -69.62
N GLU A 262 12.72 32.72 -68.73
CA GLU A 262 12.86 34.14 -69.08
C GLU A 262 14.04 34.35 -70.04
N ALA A 263 15.19 33.71 -69.77
CA ALA A 263 16.35 33.75 -70.68
C ALA A 263 16.08 33.10 -72.04
N ARG A 264 15.36 31.98 -72.09
CA ARG A 264 14.97 31.32 -73.34
C ARG A 264 14.01 32.16 -74.17
N VAL A 265 13.05 32.83 -73.53
CA VAL A 265 12.13 33.76 -74.19
C VAL A 265 12.91 34.93 -74.78
N ALA A 266 13.78 35.58 -74.00
CA ALA A 266 14.62 36.68 -74.49
C ALA A 266 15.51 36.25 -75.68
N ALA A 267 16.12 35.06 -75.62
CA ALA A 267 16.91 34.52 -76.73
C ALA A 267 16.06 34.24 -77.98
N ALA A 268 14.84 33.72 -77.81
CA ALA A 268 13.90 33.49 -78.91
C ALA A 268 13.46 34.81 -79.57
N GLU A 269 13.17 35.84 -78.78
CA GLU A 269 12.83 37.18 -79.28
C GLU A 269 13.99 37.81 -80.07
N ALA A 270 15.22 37.71 -79.55
CA ALA A 270 16.40 38.21 -80.26
C ALA A 270 16.65 37.47 -81.59
N ALA A 271 16.45 36.14 -81.60
CA ALA A 271 16.54 35.34 -82.82
C ALA A 271 15.44 35.71 -83.83
N ALA A 272 14.20 35.89 -83.36
CA ALA A 272 13.07 36.30 -84.21
C ALA A 272 13.29 37.71 -84.80
N ALA A 273 13.79 38.66 -84.01
CA ALA A 273 14.15 39.99 -84.48
C ALA A 273 15.23 39.93 -85.58
N THR A 274 16.28 39.13 -85.35
CA THR A 274 17.36 38.90 -86.35
C THR A 274 16.80 38.31 -87.64
N GLN A 275 15.93 37.30 -87.54
CA GLN A 275 15.30 36.67 -88.70
C GLN A 275 14.40 37.67 -89.46
N ARG A 276 13.65 38.51 -88.76
CA ARG A 276 12.81 39.55 -89.36
C ARG A 276 13.67 40.55 -90.14
N THR A 277 14.74 41.08 -89.55
CA THR A 277 15.68 41.98 -90.25
C THR A 277 16.29 41.31 -91.48
N ALA A 278 16.67 40.03 -91.38
CA ALA A 278 17.19 39.29 -92.53
C ALA A 278 16.14 39.11 -93.64
N LEU A 279 14.88 38.85 -93.29
CA LEU A 279 13.78 38.75 -94.25
C LEU A 279 13.48 40.10 -94.91
N GLU A 280 13.42 41.19 -94.13
CA GLU A 280 13.22 42.55 -94.63
C GLU A 280 14.34 42.92 -95.63
N ALA A 281 15.61 42.65 -95.30
CA ALA A 281 16.73 42.86 -96.22
C ALA A 281 16.60 42.03 -97.52
N ARG A 282 16.14 40.78 -97.44
CA ARG A 282 15.89 39.94 -98.62
C ARG A 282 14.74 40.46 -99.49
N ILE A 283 13.68 40.97 -98.88
CA ILE A 283 12.55 41.60 -99.59
C ILE A 283 13.06 42.83 -100.33
N THR A 284 13.77 43.74 -99.64
CA THR A 284 14.34 44.95 -100.28
C THR A 284 15.30 44.60 -101.42
N ALA A 285 16.15 43.58 -101.26
CA ALA A 285 17.04 43.12 -102.33
C ALA A 285 16.26 42.55 -103.52
N ALA A 286 15.18 41.79 -103.28
CA ALA A 286 14.32 41.25 -104.33
C ALA A 286 13.57 42.37 -105.07
N GLU A 287 13.03 43.35 -104.37
CA GLU A 287 12.37 44.53 -104.97
C GLU A 287 13.34 45.32 -105.87
N ALA A 288 14.58 45.55 -105.40
CA ALA A 288 15.61 46.21 -106.19
C ALA A 288 15.99 45.40 -107.45
N ALA A 289 16.13 44.08 -107.33
CA ALA A 289 16.38 43.21 -108.48
C ALA A 289 15.21 43.22 -109.48
N THR A 290 13.96 43.21 -109.01
CA THR A 290 12.77 43.36 -109.86
C THR A 290 12.72 44.72 -110.56
N ALA A 291 13.06 45.81 -109.87
CA ALA A 291 13.13 47.15 -110.46
C ALA A 291 14.23 47.23 -111.54
N GLN A 292 15.40 46.61 -111.29
CA GLN A 292 16.47 46.54 -112.27
C GLN A 292 16.07 45.70 -113.50
N ALA A 293 15.41 44.56 -113.30
CA ALA A 293 14.93 43.71 -114.38
C ALA A 293 13.86 44.42 -115.24
N THR A 294 12.93 45.16 -114.62
CA THR A 294 11.93 45.94 -115.35
C THR A 294 12.57 47.10 -116.13
N ALA A 295 13.57 47.79 -115.58
CA ALA A 295 14.33 48.81 -116.29
C ALA A 295 15.11 48.23 -117.49
N ALA A 296 15.74 47.06 -117.32
CA ALA A 296 16.42 46.35 -118.39
C ALA A 296 15.44 45.94 -119.51
N ALA A 297 14.28 45.37 -119.16
CA ALA A 297 13.24 44.99 -120.11
C ALA A 297 12.66 46.20 -120.86
N ALA A 298 12.48 47.34 -120.19
CA ALA A 298 12.06 48.58 -120.84
C ALA A 298 13.11 49.07 -121.86
N THR A 299 14.39 49.01 -121.49
CA THR A 299 15.51 49.36 -122.37
C THR A 299 15.56 48.44 -123.59
N GLU A 300 15.43 47.13 -123.40
CA GLU A 300 15.39 46.15 -124.49
C GLU A 300 14.20 46.38 -125.42
N ARG A 301 13.01 46.67 -124.87
CA ARG A 301 11.81 47.01 -125.65
C ARG A 301 12.02 48.27 -126.49
N THR A 302 12.64 49.30 -125.93
CA THR A 302 12.99 50.52 -126.69
C THR A 302 14.00 50.21 -127.80
N ALA A 303 15.02 49.39 -127.54
CA ALA A 303 15.98 48.96 -128.55
C ALA A 303 15.32 48.14 -129.67
N LEU A 304 14.42 47.21 -129.33
CA LEU A 304 13.64 46.44 -130.31
C LEU A 304 12.74 47.35 -131.14
N GLN A 305 12.05 48.31 -130.52
CA GLN A 305 11.22 49.28 -131.22
C GLN A 305 12.04 50.09 -132.22
N ALA A 306 13.24 50.57 -131.83
CA ALA A 306 14.13 51.27 -132.73
C ALA A 306 14.59 50.39 -133.92
N ARG A 307 14.87 49.10 -133.69
CA ARG A 307 15.19 48.14 -134.76
C ARG A 307 14.01 47.90 -135.71
N ILE A 308 12.79 47.82 -135.18
CA ILE A 308 11.57 47.71 -136.00
C ILE A 308 11.42 48.95 -136.89
N THR A 309 11.49 50.15 -136.30
CA THR A 309 11.39 51.40 -137.06
C THR A 309 12.50 51.52 -138.12
N ALA A 310 13.73 51.10 -137.82
CA ALA A 310 14.81 51.06 -138.80
C ALA A 310 14.53 50.05 -139.94
N ALA A 311 13.98 48.88 -139.62
CA ALA A 311 13.61 47.86 -140.60
C ALA A 311 12.44 48.33 -141.49
N GLU A 312 11.43 49.00 -140.93
CA GLU A 312 10.33 49.63 -141.68
C GLU A 312 10.85 50.70 -142.64
N ALA A 313 11.76 51.56 -142.19
CA ALA A 313 12.40 52.56 -143.05
C ALA A 313 13.21 51.91 -144.19
N ALA A 314 13.97 50.85 -143.89
CA ALA A 314 14.71 50.09 -144.89
C ALA A 314 13.78 49.39 -145.90
N ALA A 315 12.65 48.83 -145.45
CA ALA A 315 11.65 48.21 -146.29
C ALA A 315 10.94 49.24 -147.20
N ALA A 316 10.60 50.42 -146.66
CA ALA A 316 10.06 51.52 -147.45
C ALA A 316 11.04 52.00 -148.53
N GLN A 317 12.33 52.10 -148.18
CA GLN A 317 13.38 52.44 -149.14
C GLN A 317 13.52 51.36 -150.23
N ALA A 318 13.54 50.08 -149.87
CA ALA A 318 13.59 48.98 -150.83
C ALA A 318 12.37 48.98 -151.77
N SER A 319 11.17 49.29 -151.26
CA SER A 319 9.97 49.44 -152.07
C SER A 319 10.08 50.62 -153.06
N ALA A 320 10.62 51.75 -152.62
CA ALA A 320 10.88 52.90 -153.49
C ALA A 320 11.90 52.57 -154.60
N THR A 321 12.96 51.82 -154.28
CA THR A 321 13.93 51.34 -155.27
C THR A 321 13.27 50.39 -156.26
N ALA A 322 12.48 49.41 -155.79
CA ALA A 322 11.77 48.47 -156.66
C ALA A 322 10.75 49.15 -157.57
N ALA A 323 10.04 50.18 -157.09
CA ALA A 323 9.14 51.00 -157.92
C ALA A 323 9.91 51.74 -159.02
N THR A 324 11.10 52.25 -158.70
CA THR A 324 11.99 52.92 -159.65
C THR A 324 12.51 51.94 -160.71
N GLU A 325 12.98 50.76 -160.30
CA GLU A 325 13.44 49.71 -161.21
C GLU A 325 12.32 49.20 -162.12
N ARG A 326 11.10 49.02 -161.59
CA ARG A 326 9.93 48.63 -162.37
C ARG A 326 9.57 49.69 -163.41
N SER A 327 9.64 50.97 -163.04
CA SER A 327 9.44 52.07 -163.99
C SER A 327 10.50 52.06 -165.10
N ALA A 328 11.77 51.82 -164.77
CA ALA A 328 12.85 51.68 -165.74
C ALA A 328 12.66 50.47 -166.67
N LEU A 329 12.24 49.31 -166.14
CA LEU A 329 11.90 48.12 -166.92
C LEU A 329 10.71 48.37 -167.86
N GLN A 330 9.65 49.02 -167.37
CA GLN A 330 8.50 49.37 -168.18
C GLN A 330 8.91 50.25 -169.37
N ALA A 331 9.75 51.26 -169.14
CA ALA A 331 10.28 52.12 -170.20
C ALA A 331 11.10 51.32 -171.24
N ARG A 332 11.89 50.32 -170.81
CA ARG A 332 12.63 49.43 -171.72
C ARG A 332 11.70 48.53 -172.55
N ILE A 333 10.62 48.02 -171.95
CA ILE A 333 9.61 47.23 -172.67
C ILE A 333 8.95 48.09 -173.74
N THR A 334 8.51 49.31 -173.40
CA THR A 334 7.90 50.23 -174.36
C THR A 334 8.86 50.57 -175.51
N ALA A 335 10.15 50.75 -175.23
CA ALA A 335 11.17 50.96 -176.27
C ALA A 335 11.38 49.72 -177.16
N ALA A 336 11.36 48.51 -176.58
CA ALA A 336 11.48 47.26 -177.32
C ALA A 336 10.26 46.96 -178.20
N GLU A 337 9.04 47.28 -177.73
CA GLU A 337 7.82 47.19 -178.51
C GLU A 337 7.84 48.15 -179.70
N ALA A 338 8.34 49.39 -179.51
CA ALA A 338 8.54 50.35 -180.60
C ALA A 338 9.55 49.83 -181.65
N ALA A 339 10.65 49.23 -181.20
CA ALA A 339 11.64 48.61 -182.10
C ALA A 339 11.07 47.39 -182.86
N ALA A 340 10.29 46.54 -182.18
CA ALA A 340 9.64 45.38 -182.80
C ALA A 340 8.58 45.79 -183.83
N ALA A 341 7.88 46.90 -183.60
CA ALA A 341 6.96 47.48 -184.57
C ALA A 341 7.69 47.92 -185.85
N GLN A 342 8.83 48.61 -185.73
CA GLN A 342 9.66 49.01 -186.88
C GLN A 342 10.16 47.80 -187.69
N LEU A 343 10.56 46.73 -187.01
CA LEU A 343 11.06 45.51 -187.63
C LEU A 343 9.96 44.78 -188.42
N ARG A 344 8.72 44.78 -187.91
CA ARG A 344 7.55 44.28 -188.66
C ARG A 344 7.29 45.08 -189.92
N THR A 345 7.42 46.41 -189.86
CA THR A 345 7.26 47.27 -191.03
C THR A 345 8.32 46.95 -192.08
N ALA A 346 9.60 46.81 -191.68
CA ALA A 346 10.70 46.47 -192.58
C ALA A 346 10.53 45.09 -193.25
N LEU A 347 10.04 44.09 -192.50
CA LEU A 347 9.80 42.74 -193.03
C LEU A 347 8.67 42.73 -194.07
N GLN A 348 7.60 43.50 -193.85
CA GLN A 348 6.52 43.65 -194.83
C GLN A 348 6.99 44.32 -196.12
N THR A 349 7.92 45.28 -196.04
CA THR A 349 8.54 45.89 -197.22
C THR A 349 9.37 44.88 -197.99
N ALA A 350 10.24 44.12 -197.31
CA ALA A 350 11.10 43.12 -197.94
C ALA A 350 10.33 41.94 -198.58
N GLN A 351 9.21 41.51 -197.97
CA GLN A 351 8.36 40.47 -198.55
C GLN A 351 7.64 40.92 -199.83
N ARG A 352 7.36 42.22 -199.96
CA ARG A 352 6.74 42.82 -201.15
C ARG A 352 7.73 42.90 -202.32
N GLU A 353 8.99 43.20 -202.03
CA GLU A 353 10.08 43.23 -203.03
C GLU A 353 10.40 41.82 -203.56
N LEU A 354 10.31 40.79 -202.70
CA LEU A 354 10.58 39.40 -203.10
C LEU A 354 9.50 38.80 -204.02
N THR A 355 8.23 39.18 -203.84
CA THR A 355 7.13 38.73 -204.71
C THR A 355 7.15 39.42 -206.08
N GLU A 356 7.62 40.66 -206.17
CA GLU A 356 7.84 41.33 -207.46
C GLU A 356 9.03 40.72 -208.24
N ALA A 357 10.12 40.36 -207.55
CA ALA A 357 11.29 39.76 -208.20
C ALA A 357 11.02 38.37 -208.82
N ARG A 358 10.02 37.62 -208.32
CA ARG A 358 9.68 36.28 -208.80
C ARG A 358 8.70 36.26 -209.98
N ALA A 359 7.99 37.36 -210.25
CA ALA A 359 7.03 37.46 -211.34
C ALA A 359 7.66 37.81 -212.72
N ALA A 360 8.98 38.04 -212.77
CA ALA A 360 9.68 38.60 -213.95
C ALA A 360 10.59 37.63 -214.74
N GLN A 361 10.50 36.30 -214.55
CA GLN A 361 11.28 35.32 -215.34
C GLN A 361 10.40 34.40 -216.24
N PRO A 362 10.51 34.51 -217.58
CA PRO A 362 9.99 33.54 -218.57
C PRO A 362 11.09 32.53 -219.06
N PRO A 363 10.75 31.50 -219.86
CA PRO A 363 11.12 30.09 -219.64
C PRO A 363 12.45 29.62 -220.26
N ARG A 364 12.93 28.46 -219.77
CA ARG A 364 13.69 27.46 -220.53
C ARG A 364 13.24 26.06 -220.17
#